data_AF-A0AAW1YQQ7-F1
#
_entry.id   AF-A0AAW1YQQ7-F1
#
_cell.length_a   1.000
_cell.length_b   1.000
_cell.length_c   1.000
_cell.angle_alpha   90.00
_cell.angle_beta   90.00
_cell.angle_gamma   90.00
#
_symmetry.space_group_name_H-M   'P 1'
#
loop_
_entity.id
_entity.type
_entity.pdbx_description
1 polymer ?
#
loop_
_entity_poly.entity_id
_entity_poly.type
_entity_poly.pdbx_seq_one_letter_code
_entity_poly.pdbx_strand_id
1 'polypeptide(L)'
;MLCRRTCQPYCRSLPDDPLLECLEIVGDSNIQVHQFHSQAVRIAITKTHAVVAEGLLLKLPFTTIFEYLQMLQMVAFTMRNTMRNIGPHAMFYLAEAVSDFYVPWTSMVEHKI
;
A
#
# COMPACT_ATOMS: atom_id res chain seq x y z
N MET A 1 0.54 2.24 -6.44
CA MET A 1 -0.85 1.93 -6.05
C MET A 1 -0.83 0.59 -5.34
N LEU A 2 -1.66 0.39 -4.32
CA LEU A 2 -1.65 -0.82 -3.48
C LEU A 2 -3.09 -1.24 -3.21
N CYS A 3 -3.43 -2.50 -3.44
CA CYS A 3 -4.75 -3.01 -3.06
C CYS A 3 -4.90 -2.98 -1.53
N ARG A 4 -6.07 -2.61 -1.01
CA ARG A 4 -6.31 -2.57 0.44
C ARG A 4 -6.12 -3.97 1.03
N ARG A 5 -5.49 -4.03 2.20
CA ARG A 5 -5.17 -5.25 2.95
C ARG A 5 -4.18 -6.19 2.25
N THR A 6 -3.45 -5.75 1.24
CA THR A 6 -2.29 -6.50 0.71
C THR A 6 -0.97 -6.01 1.32
N CYS A 7 0.09 -6.79 1.08
CA CYS A 7 1.44 -6.53 1.54
C CYS A 7 1.87 -5.09 1.26
N GLN A 8 2.27 -4.39 2.32
CA GLN A 8 2.77 -3.02 2.24
C GLN A 8 4.31 -3.00 2.15
N PRO A 9 4.91 -1.95 1.55
CA PRO A 9 6.35 -1.76 1.57
C PRO A 9 6.90 -1.84 3.00
N TYR A 10 8.03 -2.52 3.16
CA TYR A 10 8.72 -2.78 4.43
C TYR A 10 7.99 -3.69 5.45
N CYS A 11 6.74 -4.07 5.20
CA CYS A 11 5.98 -4.95 6.09
C CYS A 11 5.98 -6.43 5.66
N ARG A 12 6.63 -6.79 4.54
CA ARG A 12 6.59 -8.16 3.98
C ARG A 12 7.12 -9.25 4.92
N SER A 13 8.03 -8.91 5.83
CA SER A 13 8.61 -9.85 6.81
C SER A 13 7.87 -9.85 8.15
N LEU A 14 6.80 -9.05 8.28
CA LEU A 14 5.94 -9.07 9.46
C LEU A 14 4.89 -10.17 9.30
N PRO A 15 4.39 -10.73 10.41
CA PRO A 15 3.30 -11.69 10.38
C PRO A 15 1.97 -11.05 9.91
N ASP A 16 0.96 -11.88 9.71
CA ASP A 16 -0.36 -11.45 9.24
C ASP A 16 -1.08 -10.56 10.26
N ASP A 17 -0.90 -10.81 11.57
CA ASP A 17 -1.36 -9.93 12.65
C ASP A 17 -0.18 -9.39 13.49
N PRO A 18 0.48 -8.30 13.05
CA PRO A 18 1.60 -7.71 13.78
C PRO A 18 1.23 -7.16 15.16
N LEU A 19 -0.03 -6.75 15.38
CA LEU A 19 -0.42 -6.20 16.68
C LEU A 19 -0.48 -7.30 17.74
N LEU A 20 -0.99 -8.48 17.37
CA LEU A 20 -1.10 -9.61 18.27
C LEU A 20 0.23 -10.36 18.42
N GLU A 21 1.00 -10.50 17.34
CA GLU A 21 2.19 -11.38 17.33
C GLU A 21 3.50 -10.67 17.62
N CYS A 22 3.60 -9.37 17.30
CA CYS A 22 4.86 -8.63 17.48
C CYS A 22 4.89 -7.79 18.75
N LEU A 23 3.77 -7.51 19.40
CA LEU A 23 3.71 -6.61 20.55
C LEU A 23 3.36 -7.37 21.83
N GLU A 24 4.06 -7.04 22.90
CA GLU A 24 3.83 -7.56 24.24
C GLU A 24 3.70 -6.41 25.24
N ILE A 25 2.85 -6.58 26.25
CA ILE A 25 2.68 -5.61 27.31
C ILE A 25 3.64 -5.97 28.45
N VAL A 26 4.52 -5.05 28.81
CA VAL A 26 5.50 -5.20 29.89
C VAL A 26 5.13 -4.27 31.03
N GLY A 27 4.55 -4.83 32.10
CA GLY A 27 4.04 -4.07 33.23
C GLY A 27 2.70 -3.39 32.93
N ASP A 28 2.36 -2.36 33.72
CA ASP A 28 1.01 -1.77 33.67
C ASP A 28 0.75 -0.85 32.46
N SER A 29 1.80 -0.35 31.79
CA SER A 29 1.64 0.68 30.75
C SER A 29 2.63 0.63 29.57
N ASN A 30 3.66 -0.23 29.59
CA ASN A 30 4.67 -0.23 28.52
C ASN A 30 4.39 -1.31 27.49
N ILE A 31 4.54 -0.96 26.23
CA ILE A 31 4.46 -1.89 25.10
C ILE A 31 5.88 -2.14 24.61
N GLN A 32 6.26 -3.40 24.46
CA GLN A 32 7.52 -3.80 23.87
C GLN A 32 7.28 -4.67 22.64
N VAL A 33 8.31 -4.80 21.81
CA VAL A 33 8.26 -5.68 20.64
C VAL A 33 8.84 -7.03 21.05
N HIS A 34 8.09 -8.10 20.81
CA HIS A 34 8.51 -9.46 21.08
C HIS A 34 9.88 -9.73 20.46
N GLN A 35 10.79 -10.30 21.26
CA GLN A 35 12.22 -10.40 20.92
C GLN A 35 12.45 -11.07 19.55
N PHE A 36 11.64 -12.08 19.21
CA PHE A 36 11.72 -12.81 17.94
C PHE A 36 11.47 -11.92 16.70
N HIS A 37 10.54 -10.96 16.78
CA HIS A 37 10.19 -10.05 15.67
C HIS A 37 10.90 -8.70 15.74
N SER A 38 11.62 -8.41 16.83
CA SER A 38 12.28 -7.13 17.13
C SER A 38 13.05 -6.54 15.95
N GLN A 39 13.88 -7.35 15.29
CA GLN A 39 14.70 -6.89 14.17
C GLN A 39 13.86 -6.54 12.94
N ALA A 40 12.85 -7.36 12.61
CA ALA A 40 11.97 -7.13 11.46
C ALA A 40 11.12 -5.87 11.66
N VAL A 41 10.53 -5.71 12.84
CA VAL A 41 9.74 -4.54 13.23
C VAL A 41 10.60 -3.28 13.25
N ARG A 42 11.80 -3.34 13.84
CA ARG A 42 12.73 -2.21 13.86
C ARG A 42 13.07 -1.74 12.45
N ILE A 43 13.44 -2.66 11.56
CA ILE A 43 13.74 -2.34 10.15
C ILE A 43 12.52 -1.73 9.46
N ALA A 44 11.33 -2.33 9.65
CA ALA A 44 10.10 -1.85 9.02
C ALA A 44 9.78 -0.41 9.45
N ILE A 45 9.82 -0.12 10.75
CA ILE A 45 9.56 1.20 11.32
C ILE A 45 10.61 2.20 10.84
N THR A 46 11.90 1.92 11.04
CA THR A 46 12.98 2.86 10.69
C THR A 46 12.97 3.21 9.21
N LYS A 47 12.85 2.21 8.32
CA LYS A 47 12.83 2.47 6.87
C LYS A 47 11.57 3.21 6.44
N THR A 48 10.41 2.84 6.96
CA THR A 48 9.15 3.52 6.63
C THR A 48 9.19 4.98 7.08
N HIS A 49 9.65 5.26 8.29
CA HIS A 49 9.78 6.63 8.78
C HIS A 49 10.74 7.46 7.94
N ALA A 50 11.89 6.91 7.54
CA ALA A 50 12.86 7.61 6.71
C ALA A 50 12.26 8.03 5.36
N VAL A 51 11.65 7.10 4.62
CA VAL A 51 11.09 7.43 3.29
C VAL A 51 9.86 8.33 3.35
N VAL A 52 9.10 8.28 4.45
CA VAL A 52 7.96 9.19 4.67
C VAL A 52 8.47 10.60 4.99
N ALA A 53 9.49 10.73 5.84
CA ALA A 53 10.08 12.02 6.18
C ALA A 53 10.72 12.70 4.95
N GLU A 54 11.30 11.93 4.05
CA GLU A 54 11.91 12.41 2.80
C GLU A 54 10.89 12.62 1.66
N GLY A 55 9.62 12.24 1.85
CA GLY A 55 8.59 12.36 0.81
C GLY A 55 8.77 11.42 -0.39
N LEU A 56 9.52 10.33 -0.22
CA LEU A 56 9.86 9.38 -1.30
C LEU A 56 8.80 8.29 -1.51
N LEU A 57 7.86 8.11 -0.57
CA LEU A 57 6.84 7.08 -0.63
C LEU A 57 5.43 7.67 -0.58
N LEU A 58 4.69 7.57 -1.68
CA LEU A 58 3.26 7.88 -1.74
C LEU A 58 2.45 6.58 -1.83
N LYS A 59 1.62 6.32 -0.81
CA LYS A 59 0.70 5.18 -0.79
C LYS A 59 -0.66 5.59 -1.37
N LEU A 60 -1.13 4.82 -2.34
CA LEU A 60 -2.37 5.05 -3.08
C LEU A 60 -3.24 3.79 -2.98
N PRO A 61 -4.11 3.68 -1.96
CA PRO A 61 -4.93 2.49 -1.73
C PRO A 61 -6.14 2.43 -2.68
N PHE A 62 -6.42 1.25 -3.23
CA PHE A 62 -7.63 0.95 -4.00
C PHE A 62 -8.22 -0.41 -3.58
N THR A 63 -9.48 -0.66 -3.91
CA THR A 63 -10.20 -1.91 -3.61
C THR A 63 -10.88 -2.46 -4.85
N THR A 64 -11.52 -1.58 -5.62
CA THR A 64 -12.27 -1.96 -6.83
C THR A 64 -11.44 -1.72 -8.09
N ILE A 65 -11.79 -2.43 -9.17
CA ILE A 65 -11.21 -2.19 -10.50
C ILE A 65 -11.47 -0.75 -10.98
N PHE A 66 -12.63 -0.18 -10.63
CA PHE A 66 -12.96 1.20 -10.97
C PHE A 66 -12.00 2.19 -10.31
N GLU A 67 -11.75 2.07 -9.00
CA GLU A 67 -10.79 2.90 -8.29
C GLU A 67 -9.38 2.76 -8.89
N TYR A 68 -8.94 1.53 -9.16
CA TYR A 68 -7.64 1.27 -9.79
C TYR A 68 -7.49 2.02 -11.13
N LEU A 69 -8.46 1.90 -12.03
CA LEU A 69 -8.41 2.52 -13.35
C LEU A 69 -8.42 4.05 -13.27
N GLN A 70 -9.25 4.63 -12.40
CA GLN A 70 -9.29 6.09 -12.19
C GLN A 70 -7.95 6.60 -11.65
N MET A 71 -7.38 5.93 -10.65
CA MET A 71 -6.10 6.31 -10.08
C MET A 71 -4.95 6.17 -11.07
N LEU A 72 -4.90 5.08 -11.83
CA LEU A 72 -3.90 4.86 -12.87
C LEU A 72 -3.96 5.95 -13.94
N GLN A 73 -5.16 6.31 -14.41
CA GLN A 73 -5.34 7.38 -15.39
C GLN A 73 -4.88 8.73 -14.85
N MET A 74 -5.24 9.08 -13.62
CA MET A 74 -4.79 10.32 -12.98
C MET A 74 -3.27 10.38 -12.85
N VAL A 75 -2.65 9.32 -12.34
CA VAL A 75 -1.18 9.25 -12.18
C VAL A 75 -0.49 9.39 -13.54
N ALA A 76 -0.98 8.68 -14.57
CA ALA A 76 -0.45 8.79 -15.92
C ALA A 76 -0.56 10.20 -16.50
N PHE A 77 -1.71 10.86 -16.29
CA PHE A 77 -1.92 12.23 -16.74
C PHE A 77 -1.02 13.24 -16.01
N THR A 78 -0.91 13.14 -14.68
CA THR A 78 -0.05 14.00 -13.87
C THR A 78 1.42 13.83 -14.25
N MET A 79 1.90 12.59 -14.42
CA MET A 79 3.27 12.31 -14.85
C MET A 79 3.53 12.87 -16.26
N ARG A 80 2.57 12.76 -17.18
CA ARG A 80 2.71 13.32 -18.53
C ARG A 80 2.78 14.86 -18.53
N ASN A 81 1.95 15.52 -17.74
CA ASN A 81 1.75 16.97 -17.86
C ASN A 81 2.61 17.81 -16.91
N THR A 82 2.75 17.39 -15.66
CA THR A 82 3.46 18.15 -14.63
C THR A 82 4.97 17.88 -14.68
N MET A 83 5.38 16.72 -15.18
CA MET A 83 6.75 16.24 -15.12
C MET A 83 7.44 16.20 -16.49
N ARG A 84 7.24 17.23 -17.35
CA ARG A 84 7.88 17.31 -18.69
C ARG A 84 9.42 17.14 -18.67
N ASN A 85 10.10 17.48 -17.57
CA ASN A 85 11.55 17.29 -17.40
C ASN A 85 11.95 15.95 -16.74
N ILE A 86 11.01 15.24 -16.09
CA ILE A 86 11.26 13.93 -15.43
C ILE A 86 10.70 12.79 -16.29
N GLY A 87 9.89 13.09 -17.32
CA GLY A 87 9.26 12.13 -18.23
C GLY A 87 10.14 10.93 -18.66
N PRO A 88 11.41 11.12 -19.08
CA PRO A 88 12.26 9.99 -19.45
C PRO A 88 12.78 9.15 -18.26
N HIS A 89 12.69 9.66 -17.03
CA HIS A 89 13.15 8.99 -15.80
C HIS A 89 12.00 8.36 -15.00
N ALA A 90 10.75 8.57 -15.43
CA ALA A 90 9.57 8.07 -14.75
C ALA A 90 9.19 6.68 -15.29
N MET A 91 8.91 5.73 -14.40
CA MET A 91 8.61 4.33 -14.77
C MET A 91 7.28 3.88 -14.19
N PHE A 92 6.46 3.19 -15.00
CA PHE A 92 5.30 2.45 -14.55
C PHE A 92 5.68 1.00 -14.26
N TYR A 93 5.59 0.59 -13.00
CA TYR A 93 5.70 -0.81 -12.58
C TYR A 93 4.31 -1.35 -12.24
N LEU A 94 3.66 -2.02 -13.21
CA LEU A 94 2.30 -2.53 -13.11
C LEU A 94 2.30 -4.01 -12.76
N ALA A 95 2.49 -4.35 -11.48
CA ALA A 95 2.56 -5.74 -10.99
C ALA A 95 1.24 -6.24 -10.34
N GLU A 96 0.18 -5.45 -10.40
CA GLU A 96 -1.12 -5.81 -9.83
C GLU A 96 -1.85 -6.84 -10.71
N ALA A 97 -2.53 -7.79 -10.10
CA ALA A 97 -3.46 -8.68 -10.80
C ALA A 97 -4.78 -7.93 -11.05
N VAL A 98 -4.94 -7.43 -12.28
CA VAL A 98 -6.10 -6.62 -12.69
C VAL A 98 -7.19 -7.56 -13.24
N SER A 99 -8.45 -7.32 -12.88
CA SER A 99 -9.57 -8.13 -13.37
C SER A 99 -9.80 -7.91 -14.87
N ASP A 100 -9.86 -9.01 -15.64
CA ASP A 100 -10.15 -8.97 -17.09
C ASP A 100 -11.62 -8.66 -17.38
N PHE A 101 -12.52 -8.93 -16.41
CA PHE A 101 -13.96 -8.73 -16.53
C PHE A 101 -14.47 -7.84 -15.40
N TYR A 102 -15.52 -7.06 -15.68
CA TYR A 102 -16.22 -6.26 -14.70
C TYR A 102 -17.71 -6.16 -15.05
N VAL A 103 -18.56 -5.90 -14.06
CA VAL A 103 -19.97 -5.60 -14.29
C VAL A 103 -20.11 -4.09 -14.51
N PRO A 104 -20.64 -3.64 -15.67
CA PRO A 104 -20.90 -2.22 -15.89
C PRO A 104 -21.84 -1.67 -14.83
N TRP A 105 -21.63 -0.41 -14.42
CA TRP A 105 -22.45 0.24 -13.40
C TRP A 105 -23.95 0.19 -13.73
N THR A 106 -24.30 0.39 -15.00
CA THR A 106 -25.67 0.32 -15.50
C THR A 106 -26.32 -1.07 -15.39
N SER A 107 -25.54 -2.12 -15.17
CA SER A 107 -25.98 -3.51 -15.02
C SER A 107 -25.74 -4.07 -13.61
N MET A 108 -25.27 -3.23 -12.68
CA MET A 108 -24.99 -3.65 -11.31
C MET A 108 -26.29 -3.72 -10.52
N VAL A 109 -26.63 -4.90 -10.00
CA VAL A 109 -27.81 -5.08 -9.14
C VAL A 109 -27.55 -4.46 -7.77
N GLU A 110 -28.54 -3.74 -7.23
CA GLU A 110 -28.43 -3.07 -5.92
C GLU A 110 -28.53 -4.05 -4.75
N HIS A 111 -29.17 -5.20 -4.99
CA HIS A 111 -29.42 -6.21 -3.98
C HIS A 111 -28.68 -7.49 -4.30
N LYS A 112 -28.45 -8.28 -3.24
CA LYS A 112 -27.85 -9.60 -3.35
C LYS A 112 -28.71 -10.45 -4.31
N ILE A 113 -28.04 -11.09 -5.27
CA ILE A 113 -28.61 -12.06 -6.20
C ILE A 113 -29.09 -13.29 -5.42
#